data_AF-A0A8T7EYP6-F1
#
_entry.id   AF-A0A8T7EYP6-F1
#
_cell.length_a   1.000
_cell.length_b   1.000
_cell.length_c   1.000
_cell.angle_alpha   90.00
_cell.angle_beta   90.00
_cell.angle_gamma   90.00
#
_symmetry.space_group_name_H-M   'P 1'
#
loop_
_entity.id
_entity.type
_entity.pdbx_description
1 polymer ?
#
loop_
_entity_poly.entity_id
_entity_poly.type
_entity_poly.pdbx_seq_one_letter_code
_entity_poly.pdbx_strand_id
1 'polypeptide(L)' 'MQDTLHFHLERFDDDGVYYVVSGVEIALTTDGETLEEALRNLREAVELYFEGDNLPKLPKIEVNIEVTAEYA' A
#
# COMPACT_ATOMS: atom_id res chain seq x y z
N MET A 1 -3.78 -17.47 -10.97
CA MET A 1 -2.90 -16.37 -10.53
C MET A 1 -3.83 -15.30 -10.01
N GLN A 2 -3.54 -14.66 -8.87
CA GLN A 2 -4.36 -13.54 -8.41
C GLN A 2 -4.10 -12.35 -9.35
N ASP A 3 -5.10 -11.96 -10.12
CA ASP A 3 -5.02 -10.79 -11.00
C ASP A 3 -5.01 -9.47 -10.22
N THR A 4 -5.28 -9.50 -8.92
CA THR A 4 -5.42 -8.33 -8.06
C THR A 4 -4.83 -8.58 -6.68
N LEU A 5 -4.06 -7.61 -6.19
CA LEU A 5 -3.54 -7.53 -4.83
C LEU A 5 -4.29 -6.45 -4.05
N HIS A 6 -4.70 -6.78 -2.85
CA HIS A 6 -5.39 -5.88 -1.95
C HIS A 6 -4.42 -5.34 -0.90
N PHE A 7 -4.55 -4.05 -0.63
CA PHE A 7 -3.80 -3.37 0.41
C PHE A 7 -4.76 -2.60 1.30
N HIS A 8 -4.43 -2.50 2.58
CA HIS A 8 -5.08 -1.61 3.53
C HIS A 8 -4.20 -0.41 3.76
N LEU A 9 -4.79 0.78 3.68
CA LEU A 9 -4.15 2.03 4.06
C LEU A 9 -4.78 2.55 5.34
N GLU A 10 -3.95 2.79 6.34
CA GLU A 10 -4.31 3.35 7.63
C GLU A 10 -3.61 4.70 7.79
N ARG A 11 -4.37 5.70 8.25
CA ARG A 11 -3.84 7.01 8.62
C ARG A 11 -3.68 7.06 10.12
N PHE A 12 -2.54 7.59 10.55
CA PHE A 12 -2.23 7.82 11.96
C PHE A 12 -1.87 9.28 12.17
N ASP A 13 -2.19 9.82 13.35
CA ASP A 13 -1.99 11.24 13.68
C ASP A 13 -1.35 11.50 15.07
N ASP A 14 -0.77 10.47 15.69
CA ASP A 14 -0.23 10.54 17.06
C ASP A 14 0.98 11.51 17.21
N ASP A 15 1.93 11.50 16.26
CA ASP A 15 3.13 12.38 16.24
C ASP A 15 3.30 13.10 14.89
N GLY A 16 2.18 13.46 14.27
CA GLY A 16 2.11 13.94 12.88
C GLY A 16 1.35 12.98 11.98
N VAL A 17 0.98 13.45 10.79
CA VAL A 17 0.20 12.63 9.86
C VAL A 17 1.15 11.67 9.15
N TYR A 18 0.92 10.36 9.32
CA TYR A 18 1.60 9.33 8.54
C TYR A 18 0.60 8.31 8.02
N TYR A 19 0.95 7.69 6.90
CA TYR A 19 0.14 6.72 6.19
C TYR A 19 0.91 5.41 6.11
N VAL A 20 0.28 4.31 6.54
CA VAL A 20 0.85 2.97 6.42
C VAL A 20 -0.01 2.18 5.47
N VAL A 21 0.63 1.48 4.55
CA VAL A 21 0.01 0.57 3.59
C VAL A 21 0.48 -0.85 3.83
N SER A 22 -0.44 -1.77 4.04
CA SER A 22 -0.17 -3.18 4.35
C SER A 22 -0.84 -4.11 3.36
N GLY A 23 -0.09 -5.07 2.82
CA GLY A 23 -0.59 -6.08 1.89
C GLY A 23 -1.43 -7.16 2.58
N VAL A 24 -2.52 -7.57 1.92
CA VAL A 24 -3.41 -8.65 2.38
C VAL A 24 -2.85 -10.02 1.96
N GLU A 25 -2.44 -10.14 0.70
CA GLU A 25 -1.95 -11.41 0.14
C GLU A 25 -0.43 -11.59 0.25
N ILE A 26 0.31 -10.50 0.33
CA ILE A 26 1.78 -10.51 0.37
C ILE A 26 2.28 -9.77 1.60
N ALA A 27 3.40 -10.25 2.15
CA ALA A 27 4.08 -9.61 3.27
C ALA A 27 4.87 -8.38 2.80
N LEU A 28 4.14 -7.38 2.30
CA LEU A 28 4.66 -6.10 1.83
C LEU A 28 4.00 -4.98 2.65
N THR A 29 4.82 -4.14 3.27
CA THR A 29 4.38 -2.98 4.03
C THR A 29 5.21 -1.78 3.61
N THR A 30 4.55 -0.65 3.39
CA THR A 30 5.18 0.63 3.04
C THR A 30 4.52 1.75 3.80
N ASP A 31 5.25 2.82 4.09
CA ASP A 31 4.74 4.00 4.77
C ASP A 31 5.12 5.29 4.02
N GLY A 32 4.53 6.40 4.43
CA GLY A 32 4.87 7.74 3.93
C GLY A 32 4.22 8.84 4.77
N GLU A 33 4.82 10.04 4.74
CA GLU A 33 4.28 11.21 5.46
C GLU A 33 3.04 11.77 4.78
N THR A 34 2.85 11.45 3.49
CA THR A 34 1.66 11.81 2.71
C THR A 34 1.05 10.61 2.02
N LEU A 35 -0.25 10.71 1.69
CA LEU A 35 -0.95 9.68 0.92
C LEU A 35 -0.24 9.40 -0.42
N GLU A 36 0.19 10.45 -1.12
CA GLU A 36 0.88 10.34 -2.40
C GLU A 36 2.23 9.62 -2.27
N GLU A 37 2.97 9.90 -1.19
CA GLU A 37 4.24 9.24 -0.90
C GLU A 37 4.03 7.76 -0.56
N ALA A 38 3.09 7.44 0.32
CA ALA A 38 2.80 6.06 0.68
C ALA A 38 2.37 5.22 -0.55
N LEU A 39 1.56 5.80 -1.45
CA LEU A 39 1.17 5.13 -2.70
C LEU A 39 2.32 4.99 -3.71
N ARG A 40 3.23 5.97 -3.76
CA ARG A 40 4.45 5.88 -4.58
C ARG A 40 5.35 4.75 -4.08
N ASN A 41 5.63 4.76 -2.78
CA ASN A 41 6.45 3.75 -2.12
C ASN A 41 5.84 2.35 -2.30
N LEU A 42 4.52 2.22 -2.16
CA LEU A 42 3.80 0.97 -2.44
C LEU A 42 4.07 0.47 -3.87
N ARG A 43 3.91 1.35 -4.86
CA ARG A 43 4.11 0.97 -6.27
C ARG A 43 5.53 0.47 -6.53
N GLU A 44 6.53 1.22 -6.06
CA GLU A 44 7.95 0.85 -6.23
C GLU A 44 8.25 -0.47 -5.51
N ALA A 45 7.71 -0.65 -4.31
CA ALA A 45 7.89 -1.88 -3.53
C ALA A 45 7.22 -3.10 -4.20
N VAL A 46 6.04 -2.93 -4.82
CA VAL A 46 5.40 -3.99 -5.62
C VAL A 46 6.21 -4.32 -6.87
N GLU A 47 6.71 -3.30 -7.58
CA GLU A 47 7.58 -3.49 -8.75
C GLU A 47 8.85 -4.28 -8.37
N LEU A 48 9.49 -3.94 -7.26
CA LEU A 48 10.65 -4.67 -6.72
C LEU A 48 10.31 -6.09 -6.26
N TYR A 49 9.16 -6.28 -5.61
CA TYR A 49 8.73 -7.60 -5.14
C TYR A 49 8.60 -8.62 -6.27
N PHE A 50 8.13 -8.18 -7.45
CA PHE A 50 7.93 -9.05 -8.62
C PHE A 50 9.03 -8.99 -9.68
N GLU A 51 10.10 -8.21 -9.47
CA GLU A 51 11.20 -8.06 -10.43
C GLU A 51 11.83 -9.42 -10.82
N GLY A 52 11.83 -10.39 -9.90
CA GLY A 52 12.38 -11.74 -10.12
C GLY A 52 11.44 -12.75 -10.77
N ASP A 53 10.12 -12.51 -10.80
CA ASP A 53 9.12 -13.50 -11.20
C ASP A 53 8.85 -13.56 -12.73
N ASN A 54 9.55 -12.75 -13.53
CA ASN A 54 9.37 -12.65 -14.99
C ASN A 54 7.88 -12.55 -15.39
N LEU A 55 7.09 -11.80 -14.62
CA LEU A 55 5.67 -11.65 -14.90
C LEU A 55 5.47 -10.81 -16.17
N PRO A 56 4.63 -11.26 -17.12
CA PRO A 56 4.34 -10.48 -18.33
C PRO A 56 3.58 -9.18 -18.03
N LYS A 57 2.97 -9.07 -16.84
CA LYS A 57 2.25 -7.90 -16.35
C LYS A 57 2.19 -7.91 -14.82
N LEU A 58 2.32 -6.72 -14.22
CA LEU A 58 2.10 -6.53 -12.79
C LEU A 58 0.62 -6.76 -12.43
N PRO A 59 0.32 -7.30 -11.24
CA PRO A 59 -1.05 -7.46 -10.76
C PRO A 59 -1.72 -6.08 -10.60
N LYS A 60 -3.05 -6.05 -10.68
CA LYS A 60 -3.84 -4.86 -10.34
C LYS A 60 -3.68 -4.60 -8.83
N ILE A 61 -3.48 -3.35 -8.44
CA ILE A 61 -3.40 -2.95 -7.03
C ILE A 61 -4.73 -2.31 -6.65
N GLU A 62 -5.37 -2.81 -5.60
CA GLU A 62 -6.56 -2.21 -4.98
C GLU A 62 -6.23 -1.82 -3.54
N VAL A 63 -6.34 -0.53 -3.22
CA VAL A 63 -6.04 -0.01 -1.89
C VAL A 63 -7.35 0.40 -1.23
N ASN A 64 -7.67 -0.24 -0.11
CA ASN A 64 -8.77 0.14 0.77
C ASN A 64 -8.25 1.16 1.77
N ILE A 65 -8.78 2.37 1.73
CA ILE A 65 -8.41 3.44 2.65
C ILE A 65 -9.41 3.40 3.80
N GLU A 66 -8.97 2.91 4.95
CA GLU A 66 -9.75 2.97 6.18
C GLU A 66 -9.46 4.31 6.85
N VAL A 67 -10.26 5.31 6.48
CA VAL A 67 -10.28 6.57 7.21
C VAL A 67 -11.10 6.34 8.47
N THR A 68 -10.43 6.08 9.58
CA THR A 68 -11.03 6.18 10.92
C THR A 68 -11.33 7.67 11.12
N ALA A 69 -12.52 8.09 10.67
CA ALA A 69 -13.03 9.42 10.96
C ALA A 69 -13.34 9.48 12.46
N GLU A 70 -12.35 9.84 13.28
CA GLU A 70 -12.67 10.47 14.54
C GLU A 70 -13.32 11.82 14.22
N TYR A 71 -14.65 11.81 14.20
CA TYR A 71 -15.44 13.03 14.33
C TYR A 71 -15.18 13.61 15.73
N ALA A 72 -14.46 14.73 15.80
CA ALA A 72 -14.52 15.65 16.93
C ALA A 72 -14.25 17.08 16.45
#